data_AF-A0A4Z0EG22-F1
#
_entry.id   AF-A0A4Z0EG22-F1
#
_cell.length_a   1.000
_cell.length_b   1.000
_cell.length_c   1.000
_cell.angle_alpha   90.00
_cell.angle_beta   90.00
_cell.angle_gamma   90.00
#
_symmetry.space_group_name_H-M   'P 1'
#
loop_
_entity.id
_entity.type
_entity.pdbx_description
1 polymer ?
#
loop_
_entity_poly.entity_id
_entity_poly.type
_entity_poly.pdbx_seq_one_letter_code
_entity_poly.pdbx_strand_id
1 'polypeptide(L)'
;MSTSDLGVAAHQFRQRGAQPGTRGPHLNLFSGGAVTKKAAAPELTVAQRVGKFAEARKLKDDTTRVLTLVIEHHERNGTPMPIDAFDIAQKADVSFDRACVIRSELMRANAVRISSGVWGDDGLLPGDAWDFQNGRR
;
A
#
# COMPACT_ATOMS: atom_id res chain seq x y z
N MET A 1 -6.65 -50.46 46.00
CA MET A 1 -6.43 -49.97 44.63
C MET A 1 -5.69 -48.64 44.79
N SER A 2 -4.34 -48.63 44.82
CA SER A 2 -3.43 -48.51 43.64
C SER A 2 -3.88 -47.38 42.71
N THR A 3 -3.09 -46.35 42.37
CA THR A 3 -1.62 -46.25 42.22
C THR A 3 -1.22 -44.80 41.95
N SER A 4 0.01 -44.44 42.34
CA SER A 4 0.96 -43.58 41.60
C SER A 4 0.79 -42.06 41.63
N ASP A 5 1.83 -41.24 41.76
CA ASP A 5 3.28 -41.45 41.94
C ASP A 5 3.95 -40.07 42.12
N LEU A 6 5.07 -40.05 42.88
CA LEU A 6 6.32 -39.29 42.66
C LEU A 6 6.22 -37.76 42.46
N GLY A 7 6.75 -36.88 43.31
CA GLY A 7 7.97 -36.95 44.12
C GLY A 7 9.18 -36.48 43.30
N VAL A 8 9.69 -35.27 43.54
CA VAL A 8 11.14 -34.94 43.42
C VAL A 8 11.50 -33.81 44.38
N ALA A 9 12.38 -34.16 45.32
CA ALA A 9 13.25 -33.27 46.06
C ALA A 9 14.54 -33.02 45.27
N ALA A 10 15.16 -31.85 45.42
CA ALA A 10 16.63 -31.64 45.35
C ALA A 10 16.90 -30.13 45.51
N HIS A 11 17.37 -29.68 46.68
CA HIS A 11 18.76 -29.66 47.14
C HIS A 11 19.56 -28.41 46.75
N GLN A 12 19.92 -27.70 47.82
CA GLN A 12 20.95 -26.68 48.03
C GLN A 12 22.32 -26.91 47.34
N PHE A 13 23.15 -25.86 47.46
CA PHE A 13 24.62 -25.77 47.30
C PHE A 13 25.08 -25.20 45.92
N ARG A 14 26.08 -24.32 45.79
CA ARG A 14 27.16 -23.85 46.69
C ARG A 14 27.77 -22.55 46.13
N GLN A 15 28.30 -21.74 47.04
CA GLN A 15 29.28 -20.65 46.95
C GLN A 15 30.22 -20.54 45.73
N ARG A 16 30.57 -19.29 45.37
CA ARG A 16 31.93 -18.73 45.08
C ARG A 16 31.69 -17.29 44.60
N GLY A 17 32.14 -16.22 45.24
CA GLY A 17 33.49 -15.89 45.69
C GLY A 17 33.86 -14.57 45.00
N ALA A 18 34.07 -13.49 45.75
CA ALA A 18 34.50 -12.21 45.20
C ALA A 18 35.98 -12.30 44.75
N GLN A 19 36.28 -11.84 43.53
CA GLN A 19 37.62 -11.37 43.15
C GLN A 19 37.48 -10.07 42.33
N PRO A 20 37.91 -8.92 42.87
CA PRO A 20 37.98 -7.65 42.17
C PRO A 20 39.35 -7.49 41.48
N GLY A 21 39.35 -6.96 40.26
CA GLY A 21 40.54 -6.77 39.43
C GLY A 21 40.46 -7.69 38.22
N THR A 22 40.25 -7.22 37.01
CA THR A 22 40.91 -6.10 36.35
C THR A 22 39.95 -5.46 35.35
N ARG A 23 39.91 -4.12 35.33
CA ARG A 23 39.34 -3.33 34.23
C ARG A 23 40.10 -3.67 32.93
N GLY A 24 39.63 -4.69 32.21
CA GLY A 24 39.85 -4.85 30.77
C GLY A 24 38.81 -4.02 30.01
N PRO A 25 39.06 -3.68 28.72
CA PRO A 25 38.16 -2.81 27.98
C PRO A 25 36.78 -3.45 27.95
N HIS A 26 35.79 -2.66 28.32
CA HIS A 26 34.38 -2.97 28.37
C HIS A 26 33.97 -3.82 27.17
N LEU A 27 33.31 -4.95 27.48
CA LEU A 27 32.62 -5.81 26.54
C LEU A 27 32.00 -4.95 25.44
N ASN A 28 32.45 -5.20 24.22
CA ASN A 28 32.00 -4.60 22.99
C ASN A 28 30.56 -4.06 23.06
N LEU A 29 30.45 -2.72 23.21
CA LEU A 29 29.30 -1.90 22.82
C LEU A 29 29.12 -1.88 21.28
N PHE A 30 29.95 -2.63 20.56
CA PHE A 30 29.71 -3.04 19.18
C PHE A 30 28.61 -4.10 19.18
N SER A 31 27.58 -4.04 18.36
CA SER A 31 27.46 -3.33 17.10
C SER A 31 26.44 -2.21 17.23
N GLY A 32 26.78 -1.02 16.75
CA GLY A 32 25.77 -0.17 16.14
C GLY A 32 25.03 -1.04 15.14
N GLY A 33 23.87 -1.55 15.55
CA GLY A 33 22.96 -2.25 14.67
C GLY A 33 22.71 -1.26 13.57
N ALA A 34 23.28 -1.53 12.40
CA ALA A 34 22.93 -0.79 11.21
C ALA A 34 21.42 -0.67 11.26
N VAL A 35 20.92 0.57 11.32
CA VAL A 35 19.52 0.82 11.05
C VAL A 35 19.36 0.17 9.70
N THR A 36 18.80 -1.04 9.67
CA THR A 36 18.32 -1.63 8.45
C THR A 36 17.28 -0.61 8.07
N LYS A 37 17.67 0.30 7.17
CA LYS A 37 16.73 1.07 6.37
C LYS A 37 15.92 -0.06 5.78
N LYS A 38 14.80 -0.37 6.44
CA LYS A 38 13.78 -1.28 5.96
C LYS A 38 13.64 -0.86 4.53
N ALA A 39 14.12 -1.72 3.61
CA ALA A 39 14.24 -1.37 2.22
C ALA A 39 12.92 -0.72 1.87
N ALA A 40 12.95 0.57 1.49
CA ALA A 40 11.73 1.27 1.13
C ALA A 40 11.07 0.33 0.14
N ALA A 41 9.90 -0.20 0.51
CA ALA A 41 9.22 -1.18 -0.32
C ALA A 41 9.20 -0.57 -1.72
N PRO A 42 9.64 -1.31 -2.76
CA PRO A 42 9.81 -0.73 -4.08
C PRO A 42 8.52 0.03 -4.40
N GLU A 43 8.64 1.35 -4.56
CA GLU A 43 7.47 2.19 -4.81
C GLU A 43 6.82 1.65 -6.07
N LEU A 44 5.67 0.99 -5.88
CA LEU A 44 4.99 0.34 -6.98
C LEU A 44 4.63 1.45 -7.97
N THR A 45 5.07 1.27 -9.21
CA THR A 45 4.72 2.20 -10.29
C THR A 45 3.20 2.31 -10.40
N VAL A 46 2.69 3.43 -10.93
CA VAL A 46 1.25 3.63 -11.14
C VAL A 46 0.63 2.43 -11.87
N ALA A 47 1.28 1.98 -12.95
CA ALA A 47 0.85 0.82 -13.72
C ALA A 47 0.73 -0.46 -12.87
N GLN A 48 1.69 -0.72 -11.97
CA GLN A 48 1.64 -1.88 -11.08
C GLN A 48 0.54 -1.77 -10.01
N ARG A 49 0.29 -0.57 -9.49
CA ARG A 49 -0.82 -0.33 -8.53
C ARG A 49 -2.18 -0.49 -9.21
N VAL A 50 -2.32 0.05 -10.41
CA VAL A 50 -3.53 -0.08 -11.21
C VAL A 50 -3.75 -1.52 -11.65
N GLY A 51 -2.70 -2.25 -12.04
CA GLY A 51 -2.78 -3.68 -12.34
C GLY A 51 -3.31 -4.51 -11.17
N LYS A 52 -2.77 -4.31 -9.96
CA LYS A 52 -3.26 -5.00 -8.75
C LYS A 52 -4.72 -4.64 -8.43
N PHE A 53 -5.11 -3.39 -8.63
CA PHE A 53 -6.50 -2.95 -8.45
C PHE A 53 -7.43 -3.59 -9.48
N ALA A 54 -7.00 -3.64 -10.74
CA ALA A 54 -7.73 -4.25 -11.84
C ALA A 54 -7.91 -5.76 -11.63
N GLU A 55 -6.88 -6.48 -11.21
CA GLU A 55 -6.96 -7.90 -10.88
C GLU A 55 -7.93 -8.17 -9.73
N ALA A 56 -7.83 -7.41 -8.64
CA ALA A 56 -8.70 -7.56 -7.47
C ALA A 56 -10.18 -7.33 -7.79
N ARG A 57 -10.47 -6.44 -8.75
CA ARG A 57 -11.83 -6.06 -9.15
C ARG A 57 -12.29 -6.71 -10.47
N LYS A 58 -11.46 -7.56 -11.08
CA LYS A 58 -11.69 -8.17 -12.40
C LYS A 58 -12.08 -7.15 -13.47
N LEU A 59 -11.37 -6.02 -13.50
CA LEU A 59 -11.58 -4.98 -14.51
C LEU A 59 -11.11 -5.46 -15.87
N LYS A 60 -11.81 -5.01 -16.92
CA LYS A 60 -11.40 -5.24 -18.32
C LYS A 60 -10.21 -4.34 -18.67
N ASP A 61 -9.42 -4.76 -19.66
CA ASP A 61 -8.22 -4.02 -20.08
C ASP A 61 -8.51 -2.56 -20.43
N ASP A 62 -9.59 -2.29 -21.16
CA ASP A 62 -10.04 -0.93 -21.50
C ASP A 62 -10.28 -0.08 -20.24
N THR A 63 -10.93 -0.68 -19.23
CA THR A 63 -11.28 -0.02 -17.97
C THR A 63 -10.01 0.31 -17.17
N THR A 64 -9.02 -0.58 -17.21
CA THR A 64 -7.71 -0.40 -16.59
C THR A 64 -6.93 0.74 -17.24
N ARG A 65 -6.99 0.88 -18.58
CA ARG A 65 -6.34 1.98 -19.31
C ARG A 65 -6.92 3.34 -18.92
N VAL A 66 -8.25 3.47 -18.91
CA VAL A 66 -8.92 4.72 -18.49
C VAL A 66 -8.58 5.06 -17.04
N LEU A 67 -8.60 4.08 -16.14
CA LEU A 67 -8.22 4.29 -14.75
C LEU A 67 -6.76 4.77 -14.61
N THR A 68 -5.85 4.19 -15.39
CA THR A 68 -4.42 4.57 -15.41
C THR A 68 -4.27 6.02 -15.84
N LEU A 69 -4.96 6.46 -16.89
CA LEU A 69 -4.92 7.86 -17.36
C LEU A 69 -5.39 8.85 -16.30
N VAL A 70 -6.49 8.56 -15.61
CA VAL A 70 -7.02 9.44 -14.55
C VAL A 70 -6.01 9.57 -13.41
N ILE A 71 -5.40 8.46 -12.98
CA ILE A 71 -4.43 8.46 -11.88
C ILE A 71 -3.13 9.15 -12.29
N GLU A 72 -2.61 8.87 -13.50
CA GLU A 72 -1.40 9.53 -14.00
C GLU A 72 -1.60 11.04 -14.15
N HIS A 73 -2.76 11.47 -14.65
CA HIS A 73 -3.09 12.89 -14.75
C HIS A 73 -3.10 13.55 -13.38
N HIS A 74 -3.79 12.92 -12.42
CA HIS A 74 -3.87 13.43 -11.06
C HIS A 74 -2.51 13.45 -10.36
N GLU A 75 -1.67 12.42 -10.51
CA GLU A 75 -0.34 12.39 -9.90
C GLU A 75 0.63 13.39 -10.52
N ARG A 76 0.52 13.69 -11.82
CA ARG A 76 1.37 14.67 -12.50
C ARG A 76 0.97 16.11 -12.23
N ASN A 77 -0.33 16.40 -12.30
CA ASN A 77 -0.84 17.77 -12.31
C ASN A 77 -1.43 18.20 -10.97
N GLY A 78 -1.82 17.24 -10.11
CA GLY A 78 -2.55 17.53 -8.86
C GLY A 78 -3.96 18.07 -9.08
N THR A 79 -4.43 18.10 -10.33
CA THR A 79 -5.76 18.60 -10.72
C THR A 79 -6.69 17.47 -11.13
N PRO A 80 -8.01 17.65 -11.00
CA PRO A 80 -8.99 16.75 -11.62
C PRO A 80 -8.76 16.65 -13.13
N MET A 81 -8.90 15.45 -13.67
CA MET A 81 -8.86 15.25 -15.12
C MET A 81 -10.18 15.75 -15.73
N PRO A 82 -10.18 16.55 -16.81
CA PRO A 82 -11.42 17.02 -17.43
C PRO A 82 -12.37 15.87 -17.82
N ILE A 83 -13.69 16.08 -17.70
CA ILE A 83 -14.72 15.04 -17.96
C ILE A 83 -14.94 14.79 -19.46
N ASP A 84 -14.19 15.44 -20.35
CA ASP A 84 -14.36 15.25 -21.79
C ASP A 84 -14.12 13.78 -22.20
N ALA A 85 -15.22 13.09 -22.48
CA ALA A 85 -15.23 11.69 -22.83
C ALA A 85 -14.57 11.44 -24.19
N PHE A 86 -14.48 12.45 -25.06
CA PHE A 86 -13.77 12.37 -26.33
C PHE A 86 -12.26 12.32 -26.12
N ASP A 87 -11.73 13.20 -25.28
CA ASP A 87 -10.31 13.20 -24.90
C ASP A 87 -9.90 11.90 -24.20
N ILE A 88 -10.76 11.39 -23.31
CA ILE A 88 -10.53 10.11 -22.64
C ILE A 88 -10.53 8.97 -23.65
N ALA A 89 -11.49 8.95 -24.57
CA ALA A 89 -11.58 7.93 -25.62
C ALA A 89 -10.34 7.92 -26.51
N GLN A 90 -9.87 9.09 -26.94
CA GLN A 90 -8.67 9.22 -27.78
C GLN A 90 -7.41 8.76 -27.05
N LYS A 91 -7.22 9.15 -25.78
CA LYS A 91 -6.03 8.79 -25.00
C LYS A 91 -6.03 7.32 -24.57
N ALA A 92 -7.20 6.71 -24.39
CA ALA A 92 -7.33 5.30 -24.00
C ALA A 92 -7.41 4.34 -25.20
N ASP A 93 -7.47 4.87 -26.43
CA ASP A 93 -7.70 4.12 -27.67
C ASP A 93 -8.96 3.25 -27.61
N VAL A 94 -10.07 3.87 -27.21
CA VAL A 94 -11.40 3.24 -27.13
C VAL A 94 -12.44 4.09 -27.84
N SER A 95 -13.56 3.51 -28.23
CA SER A 95 -14.67 4.29 -28.78
C SER A 95 -15.29 5.21 -27.73
N PHE A 96 -15.87 6.33 -28.18
CA PHE A 96 -16.55 7.30 -27.31
C PHE A 96 -17.65 6.64 -26.45
N ASP A 97 -18.49 5.79 -27.05
CA ASP A 97 -19.55 5.07 -26.34
C ASP A 97 -18.96 4.15 -25.26
N ARG A 98 -17.84 3.49 -25.58
CA ARG A 98 -17.15 2.62 -24.63
C ARG A 98 -16.53 3.42 -23.48
N ALA A 99 -15.95 4.60 -23.75
CA ALA A 99 -15.44 5.50 -22.72
C ALA A 99 -16.55 5.96 -21.75
N CYS A 100 -17.73 6.29 -22.26
CA CYS A 100 -18.88 6.67 -21.44
C CYS A 100 -19.35 5.52 -20.51
N VAL A 101 -19.38 4.29 -21.04
CA VAL A 101 -19.70 3.09 -20.25
C VAL A 101 -18.63 2.85 -19.18
N ILE A 102 -17.35 2.91 -19.55
CA ILE A 102 -16.22 2.69 -18.63
C ILE A 102 -16.22 3.73 -17.51
N ARG A 103 -16.46 5.01 -17.83
CA ARG A 103 -16.61 6.07 -16.81
C ARG A 103 -17.69 5.70 -15.79
N SER A 104 -18.84 5.25 -16.28
CA SER A 104 -19.96 4.84 -15.44
C SER A 104 -19.61 3.61 -14.58
N GLU A 105 -18.91 2.63 -15.14
CA GLU A 105 -18.42 1.43 -14.41
C GLU A 105 -17.44 1.82 -13.30
N LEU A 106 -16.46 2.68 -13.59
CA LEU A 106 -15.46 3.15 -12.62
C LEU A 106 -16.07 3.96 -11.49
N MET A 107 -17.06 4.80 -11.80
CA MET A 107 -17.82 5.54 -10.79
C MET A 107 -18.63 4.61 -9.88
N ARG A 108 -19.34 3.62 -10.44
CA ARG A 108 -20.07 2.62 -9.64
C ARG A 108 -19.15 1.80 -8.75
N ALA A 109 -17.93 1.52 -9.21
CA ALA A 109 -16.92 0.81 -8.44
C ALA A 109 -16.26 1.68 -7.35
N ASN A 110 -16.60 2.98 -7.27
CA ASN A 110 -15.93 3.99 -6.46
C ASN A 110 -14.42 4.06 -6.70
N ALA A 111 -13.98 3.68 -7.91
CA ALA A 111 -12.59 3.75 -8.34
C ALA A 111 -12.22 5.16 -8.82
N VAL A 112 -13.23 5.90 -9.31
CA VAL A 112 -13.14 7.28 -9.76
C VAL A 112 -14.34 8.04 -9.19
N ARG A 113 -14.13 9.29 -8.77
CA ARG A 113 -15.17 10.20 -8.32
C ARG A 113 -15.17 11.48 -9.15
N ILE A 114 -16.33 12.14 -9.21
CA ILE A 114 -16.43 13.48 -9.80
C ILE A 114 -16.07 14.48 -8.70
N SER A 115 -15.06 15.30 -8.98
CA SER A 115 -14.85 16.54 -8.25
C SER A 115 -15.66 17.61 -8.96
N SER A 116 -16.63 18.20 -8.26
CA SER A 116 -17.24 19.44 -8.70
C SER A 116 -16.55 20.59 -7.97
N GLY A 117 -15.70 21.32 -8.70
CA GLY A 117 -15.09 22.54 -8.19
C GLY A 117 -16.12 23.66 -8.11
N VAL A 118 -16.04 24.51 -7.07
CA VAL A 118 -16.86 25.74 -6.94
C VAL A 118 -16.65 26.71 -8.12
N TRP A 119 -15.62 26.47 -8.94
CA TRP A 119 -15.19 27.31 -10.07
C TRP A 119 -15.37 26.65 -11.45
N GLY A 120 -16.13 25.55 -11.55
CA GLY A 120 -16.48 24.94 -12.83
C GLY A 120 -15.46 23.95 -13.41
N ASP A 121 -14.38 23.66 -12.68
CA ASP A 121 -13.47 22.55 -12.98
C ASP A 121 -14.10 21.23 -12.53
N ASP A 122 -15.14 20.81 -13.25
CA ASP A 122 -15.71 19.47 -13.09
C ASP A 122 -14.75 18.45 -13.70
N GLY A 123 -14.28 17.51 -12.88
CA GLY A 123 -13.25 16.56 -13.29
C GLY A 123 -13.31 15.22 -12.59
N LEU A 124 -12.60 14.25 -13.15
CA LEU A 124 -12.42 12.92 -12.60
C LEU A 124 -11.21 12.91 -11.66
N LEU A 125 -11.42 12.41 -10.45
CA LEU A 125 -10.38 12.14 -9.46
C LEU A 125 -10.37 10.65 -9.11
N PRO A 126 -9.23 10.13 -8.62
CA PRO A 126 -9.23 8.83 -7.96
C PRO A 126 -10.29 8.80 -6.84
N GLY A 127 -11.04 7.70 -6.79
CA GLY A 127 -12.11 7.48 -5.82
C GLY A 127 -11.61 6.81 -4.54
N ASP A 128 -12.46 6.75 -3.52
CA ASP A 128 -12.05 6.27 -2.20
C ASP A 128 -11.63 4.79 -2.20
N ALA A 129 -12.15 3.97 -3.13
CA ALA A 129 -11.73 2.58 -3.25
C ALA A 129 -10.27 2.47 -3.72
N TRP A 130 -9.84 3.38 -4.60
CA TRP A 130 -8.46 3.49 -5.03
C TRP A 130 -7.57 3.98 -3.88
N ASP A 131 -7.99 5.06 -3.20
CA ASP A 131 -7.23 5.68 -2.13
C ASP A 131 -7.06 4.75 -0.93
N PHE A 132 -8.11 4.02 -0.54
CA PHE A 132 -8.05 3.02 0.54
C PHE A 132 -7.06 1.90 0.23
N GLN A 133 -7.07 1.37 -1.00
CA GLN A 133 -6.19 0.27 -1.39
C GLN A 133 -4.71 0.71 -1.47
N ASN A 134 -4.45 2.00 -1.69
CA ASN A 134 -3.11 2.56 -1.82
C ASN A 134 -2.64 3.35 -0.59
N GLY A 135 -3.38 3.29 0.52
CA GLY A 135 -3.01 3.92 1.79
C GLY A 135 -3.02 5.45 1.78
N ARG A 136 -3.80 6.07 0.89
CA ARG A 136 -4.00 7.53 0.84
C ARG A 136 -5.24 7.89 1.66
N ARG A 137 -5.09 8.19 2.94
CA ARG A 137 -6.13 8.79 3.80
C ARG A 137 -5.52 9.81 4.74
#